data_AF-A0A963Q4Q6-F1
#
_entry.id   AF-A0A963Q4Q6-F1
#
_cell.length_a   1.000
_cell.length_b   1.000
_cell.length_c   1.000
_cell.angle_alpha   90.00
_cell.angle_beta   90.00
_cell.angle_gamma   90.00
#
_symmetry.space_group_name_H-M   'P 1'
#
loop_
_entity.id
_entity.type
_entity.pdbx_description
1 polymer ?
#
loop_
_entity_poly.entity_id
_entity_poly.type
_entity_poly.pdbx_seq_one_letter_code
_entity_poly.pdbx_strand_id
1 'polypeptide(L)'
;EPDPQRLAQLDERMASWVSLARRYKRPPPDLPELLAGWRGELARLDAAADLDGLLAAEQTAQAAYMREAKAVSRARTKAAGQLGKAITQAMQGLGMSGGSFEVRLQAAAQAMQSGLDDIGFLVAGHAGTTPRPVAKVASGGELSRLA
;
A
#
# COMPACT_ATOMS: atom_id res chain seq x y z
N GLU A 1 44.87 -50.59 -28.44
CA GLU A 1 43.94 -50.17 -29.51
C GLU A 1 42.82 -49.33 -28.89
N PRO A 2 42.26 -48.35 -29.61
CA PRO A 2 41.10 -47.61 -29.11
C PRO A 2 39.87 -48.53 -29.06
N ASP A 3 39.14 -48.48 -27.94
CA ASP A 3 37.90 -49.23 -27.73
C ASP A 3 36.80 -48.77 -28.73
N PRO A 4 36.29 -49.65 -29.61
CA PRO A 4 35.28 -49.32 -30.61
C PRO A 4 33.98 -48.76 -30.02
N GLN A 5 33.56 -49.23 -28.84
CA GLN A 5 32.34 -48.74 -28.21
C GLN A 5 32.50 -47.31 -27.72
N ARG A 6 33.68 -47.00 -27.18
CA ARG A 6 34.02 -45.64 -26.74
C ARG A 6 34.11 -44.66 -27.91
N LEU A 7 34.62 -45.10 -29.06
CA LEU A 7 34.64 -44.28 -30.28
C LEU A 7 33.21 -43.96 -30.76
N ALA A 8 32.34 -44.96 -30.83
CA ALA A 8 30.95 -44.76 -31.23
C ALA A 8 30.20 -43.76 -30.32
N GLN A 9 30.42 -43.83 -29.00
CA GLN A 9 29.84 -42.88 -28.04
C GLN A 9 30.35 -41.44 -28.25
N LEU A 10 31.62 -41.27 -28.60
CA LEU A 10 32.18 -39.95 -28.88
C LEU A 10 31.60 -39.35 -30.16
N ASP A 11 31.46 -40.16 -31.22
CA ASP A 11 30.87 -39.74 -32.48
C ASP A 11 29.40 -39.31 -32.31
N GLU A 12 28.62 -40.07 -31.54
CA GLU A 12 27.22 -39.73 -31.22
C GLU A 12 27.13 -38.41 -30.45
N ARG A 13 28.03 -38.20 -29.48
CA ARG A 13 28.08 -36.96 -28.71
C ARG A 13 28.46 -35.78 -29.61
N MET A 14 29.45 -35.94 -30.49
CA MET A 14 29.83 -34.91 -31.45
C MET A 14 28.70 -34.55 -32.41
N ALA A 15 28.01 -35.56 -32.95
CA ALA A 15 26.85 -35.36 -33.82
C ALA A 15 25.74 -34.57 -33.11
N SER A 16 25.49 -34.86 -31.83
CA SER A 16 24.52 -34.14 -31.00
C SER A 16 24.90 -32.66 -30.83
N TRP A 17 26.17 -32.37 -30.54
CA TRP A 17 26.67 -30.99 -30.41
C TRP A 17 26.56 -30.21 -31.73
N VAL A 18 26.92 -30.81 -32.85
CA VAL A 18 26.82 -30.18 -34.18
C VAL A 18 25.36 -29.93 -34.57
N SER A 19 24.46 -30.86 -34.24
CA SER A 19 23.02 -30.70 -34.45
C SER A 19 22.45 -29.51 -33.66
N LEU A 20 22.81 -29.39 -32.37
CA LEU A 20 22.40 -28.26 -31.53
C LEU A 20 22.97 -26.93 -32.02
N ALA A 21 24.25 -26.90 -32.41
CA ALA A 21 24.91 -25.75 -33.01
C ALA A 21 24.17 -25.24 -34.25
N ARG A 22 23.79 -26.16 -35.16
CA ARG A 22 23.00 -25.82 -36.35
C ARG A 22 21.61 -25.31 -35.99
N ARG A 23 20.91 -25.99 -35.07
CA ARG A 23 19.55 -25.62 -34.64
C ARG A 23 19.52 -24.20 -34.07
N TYR A 24 20.48 -23.85 -33.23
CA TYR A 24 20.54 -22.57 -32.55
C TYR A 24 21.38 -21.52 -33.28
N LYS A 25 21.89 -21.86 -34.46
CA LYS A 25 22.71 -20.97 -35.31
C LYS A 25 23.92 -20.39 -34.55
N ARG A 26 24.59 -21.24 -33.77
CA ARG A 26 25.78 -20.89 -32.98
C ARG A 26 26.90 -21.91 -33.19
N PRO A 27 28.17 -21.48 -33.14
CA PRO A 27 29.29 -22.39 -33.00
C PRO A 27 29.11 -23.32 -31.79
N PRO A 28 29.58 -24.59 -31.85
CA PRO A 28 29.51 -25.50 -30.72
C PRO A 28 30.08 -24.91 -29.41
N PRO A 29 31.23 -24.21 -29.37
CA PRO A 29 31.76 -23.62 -28.14
C PRO A 29 30.85 -22.62 -27.44
N ASP A 30 29.92 -22.00 -28.17
CA ASP A 30 29.04 -20.94 -27.64
C ASP A 30 27.76 -21.51 -27.01
N LEU A 31 27.46 -22.80 -27.23
CA LEU A 31 26.23 -23.43 -26.73
C LEU A 31 26.09 -23.42 -25.19
N PRO A 32 27.14 -23.64 -24.38
CA PRO A 32 27.04 -23.54 -22.93
C PRO A 32 26.67 -22.13 -22.44
N GLU A 33 27.24 -21.10 -23.07
CA GLU A 33 26.93 -19.71 -22.74
C GLU A 33 25.48 -19.36 -23.13
N LEU A 34 25.02 -19.83 -24.30
CA LEU A 34 23.63 -19.68 -24.72
C LEU A 34 22.66 -20.32 -23.72
N LEU A 35 22.95 -21.53 -23.25
CA LEU A 35 22.14 -22.22 -22.23
C LEU A 35 22.15 -21.48 -20.90
N ALA A 36 23.31 -20.98 -20.47
CA ALA A 36 23.43 -20.18 -19.24
C ALA A 36 22.61 -18.89 -19.34
N GLY A 37 22.65 -18.21 -20.49
CA GLY A 37 21.83 -17.04 -20.80
C GLY A 37 20.33 -17.32 -20.68
N TRP A 38 19.84 -18.38 -21.33
CA TRP A 38 18.43 -18.76 -21.26
C TRP A 38 17.99 -19.19 -19.86
N ARG A 39 18.83 -19.91 -19.11
CA ARG A 39 18.53 -20.23 -17.71
C ARG A 39 18.41 -18.98 -16.85
N GLY A 40 19.27 -17.98 -17.08
CA GLY A 40 19.18 -16.69 -16.40
C GLY A 40 17.95 -15.87 -16.82
N GLU A 41 17.53 -15.93 -18.08
CA GLU A 41 16.31 -15.30 -18.55
C GLU A 41 15.05 -15.98 -17.98
N LEU A 42 15.00 -17.31 -18.01
CA LEU A 42 13.92 -18.10 -17.42
C LEU A 42 13.79 -17.82 -15.92
N ALA A 43 14.90 -17.84 -15.17
CA ALA A 43 14.88 -17.54 -13.74
C ALA A 43 14.37 -16.11 -13.45
N ARG A 44 14.68 -15.13 -14.31
CA ARG A 44 14.15 -13.76 -14.18
C ARG A 44 12.65 -13.70 -14.44
N LEU A 45 12.16 -14.44 -15.44
CA LEU A 45 10.73 -14.54 -15.74
C LEU A 45 9.96 -15.25 -14.63
N ASP A 46 10.51 -16.34 -14.10
CA ASP A 46 9.91 -17.08 -12.98
C ASP A 46 9.89 -16.24 -11.69
N ALA A 47 10.96 -15.49 -11.40
CA ALA A 47 10.98 -14.56 -10.27
C ALA A 47 10.01 -13.39 -10.42
N ALA A 48 9.82 -12.88 -11.64
CA ALA A 48 8.78 -11.90 -11.95
C ALA A 48 7.35 -12.49 -11.84
N ALA A 49 7.23 -13.82 -11.84
CA ALA A 49 5.99 -14.56 -11.79
C ALA A 49 5.70 -15.19 -10.42
N ASP A 50 6.46 -14.88 -9.35
CA ASP A 50 6.17 -15.33 -7.97
C ASP A 50 4.96 -14.58 -7.40
N LEU A 51 3.80 -14.84 -8.02
CA LEU A 51 2.53 -14.25 -7.66
C LEU A 51 2.12 -14.66 -6.25
N ASP A 52 2.42 -15.90 -5.85
CA ASP A 52 2.12 -16.40 -4.51
C ASP A 52 2.92 -15.64 -3.45
N GLY A 53 4.22 -15.41 -3.69
CA GLY A 53 5.06 -14.58 -2.84
C GLY A 53 4.58 -13.13 -2.76
N LEU A 54 4.20 -12.54 -3.90
CA LEU A 54 3.66 -11.18 -3.96
C LEU A 54 2.32 -11.05 -3.21
N LEU A 55 1.41 -12.01 -3.37
CA LEU A 55 0.13 -12.04 -2.65
C LEU A 55 0.34 -12.21 -1.13
N ALA A 56 1.28 -13.06 -0.72
CA ALA A 56 1.62 -13.21 0.70
C ALA A 56 2.21 -11.93 1.29
N ALA A 57 3.08 -11.23 0.53
CA ALA A 57 3.65 -9.96 0.93
C ALA A 57 2.59 -8.86 1.03
N GLU A 58 1.68 -8.77 0.05
CA GLU A 58 0.55 -7.84 0.06
C GLU A 58 -0.34 -8.05 1.29
N GLN A 59 -0.76 -9.30 1.56
CA GLN A 59 -1.60 -9.63 2.71
C GLN A 59 -0.93 -9.27 4.03
N THR A 60 0.38 -9.53 4.14
CA THR A 60 1.17 -9.18 5.32
C THR A 60 1.22 -7.66 5.53
N ALA A 61 1.49 -6.90 4.47
CA ALA A 61 1.53 -5.45 4.52
C ALA A 61 0.15 -4.86 4.85
N GLN A 62 -0.91 -5.38 4.24
CA GLN A 62 -2.29 -4.97 4.51
C GLN A 62 -2.69 -5.22 5.96
N ALA A 63 -2.36 -6.39 6.52
CA ALA A 63 -2.65 -6.74 7.90
C ALA A 63 -1.91 -5.80 8.88
N ALA A 64 -0.63 -5.51 8.60
CA ALA A 64 0.16 -4.58 9.40
C ALA A 64 -0.45 -3.16 9.37
N TYR A 65 -0.78 -2.65 8.18
CA TYR A 65 -1.46 -1.37 8.02
C TYR A 65 -2.78 -1.32 8.80
N MET A 66 -3.64 -2.32 8.64
CA MET A 66 -4.96 -2.34 9.28
C MET A 66 -4.87 -2.37 10.81
N ARG A 67 -3.85 -3.02 11.38
CA ARG A 67 -3.61 -3.03 12.83
C ARG A 67 -3.32 -1.61 13.34
N GLU A 68 -2.38 -0.93 12.71
CA GLU A 68 -1.99 0.43 13.13
C GLU A 68 -3.10 1.45 12.84
N ALA A 69 -3.75 1.36 11.69
CA ALA A 69 -4.82 2.27 11.32
C ALA A 69 -6.04 2.16 12.26
N LYS A 70 -6.38 0.95 12.74
CA LYS A 70 -7.40 0.76 13.79
C LYS A 70 -6.97 1.34 15.14
N ALA A 71 -5.68 1.26 15.49
CA ALA A 71 -5.17 1.87 16.71
C ALA A 71 -5.29 3.40 16.66
N VAL A 72 -4.94 4.00 15.52
CA VAL A 72 -5.09 5.43 15.26
C VAL A 72 -6.57 5.84 15.32
N SER A 73 -7.47 5.10 14.67
CA SER A 73 -8.92 5.39 14.69
C SER A 73 -9.47 5.42 16.13
N ARG A 74 -9.13 4.41 16.97
CA ARG A 74 -9.51 4.40 18.40
C ARG A 74 -8.97 5.62 19.16
N ALA A 75 -7.72 5.99 18.93
CA ALA A 75 -7.11 7.16 19.56
C ALA A 75 -7.83 8.45 19.14
N ARG A 76 -8.17 8.58 17.85
CA ARG A 76 -8.93 9.71 17.32
C ARG A 76 -10.33 9.78 17.90
N THR A 77 -11.05 8.66 18.06
CA THR A 77 -12.38 8.66 18.71
C THR A 77 -12.31 9.23 20.13
N LYS A 78 -11.31 8.84 20.91
CA LYS A 78 -11.09 9.36 22.26
C LYS A 78 -10.76 10.86 22.24
N ALA A 79 -9.82 11.26 21.37
CA ALA A 79 -9.40 12.65 21.24
C ALA A 79 -10.53 13.56 20.75
N ALA A 80 -11.36 13.08 19.82
CA ALA A 80 -12.53 13.78 19.30
C ALA A 80 -13.53 14.14 20.42
N GLY A 81 -13.82 13.20 21.31
CA GLY A 81 -14.69 13.44 22.46
C GLY A 81 -14.08 14.44 23.45
N GLN A 82 -12.77 14.39 23.68
CA GLN A 82 -12.07 15.33 24.58
C GLN A 82 -12.03 16.74 23.99
N LEU A 83 -11.65 16.87 22.72
CA LEU A 83 -11.57 18.13 21.99
C LEU A 83 -12.96 18.77 21.85
N GLY A 84 -13.97 17.98 21.51
CA GLY A 84 -15.38 18.38 21.45
C GLY A 84 -15.84 19.08 22.72
N LYS A 85 -15.59 18.44 23.87
CA LYS A 85 -15.95 18.99 25.19
C LYS A 85 -15.15 20.26 25.53
N ALA A 86 -13.84 20.24 25.32
CA ALA A 86 -12.97 21.37 25.64
C ALA A 86 -13.35 22.64 24.86
N ILE A 87 -13.56 22.52 23.55
CA ILE A 87 -13.94 23.66 22.70
C ILE A 87 -15.37 24.11 23.04
N THR A 88 -16.32 23.20 23.20
CA THR A 88 -17.69 23.55 23.61
C THR A 88 -17.71 24.33 24.92
N GLN A 89 -16.87 23.96 25.89
CA GLN A 89 -16.75 24.69 27.15
C GLN A 89 -16.14 26.09 26.95
N ALA A 90 -15.09 26.21 26.14
CA ALA A 90 -14.47 27.50 25.83
C ALA A 90 -15.45 28.46 25.12
N MET A 91 -16.28 27.95 24.21
CA MET A 91 -17.31 28.73 23.50
C MET A 91 -18.28 29.44 24.45
N GLN A 92 -18.60 28.85 25.61
CA GLN A 92 -19.49 29.49 26.59
C GLN A 92 -18.91 30.80 27.13
N GLY A 93 -17.57 30.89 27.24
CA GLY A 93 -16.87 32.10 27.68
C GLY A 93 -16.63 33.13 26.58
N LEU A 94 -16.89 32.80 25.30
CA LEU A 94 -16.59 33.65 24.14
C LEU A 94 -17.81 34.42 23.61
N GLY A 95 -18.91 34.41 24.37
CA GLY A 95 -20.19 35.00 23.94
C GLY A 95 -21.01 34.09 23.01
N MET A 96 -20.63 32.82 22.88
CA MET A 96 -21.36 31.80 22.10
C MET A 96 -22.15 30.87 23.04
N SER A 97 -22.92 31.47 23.95
CA SER A 97 -23.69 30.72 24.94
C SER A 97 -24.67 29.75 24.27
N GLY A 98 -24.62 28.48 24.68
CA GLY A 98 -25.40 27.41 24.07
C GLY A 98 -24.82 26.89 22.75
N GLY A 99 -23.71 27.42 22.27
CA GLY A 99 -22.97 26.88 21.12
C GLY A 99 -22.30 25.54 21.45
N SER A 100 -22.01 24.75 20.42
CA SER A 100 -21.36 23.44 20.55
C SER A 100 -20.39 23.15 19.41
N PHE A 101 -19.40 22.32 19.72
CA PHE A 101 -18.39 21.85 18.77
C PHE A 101 -18.34 20.32 18.77
N GLU A 102 -18.41 19.74 17.58
CA GLU A 102 -18.38 18.29 17.35
C GLU A 102 -17.25 17.94 16.38
N VAL A 103 -16.40 17.01 16.81
CA VAL A 103 -15.44 16.35 15.92
C VAL A 103 -16.09 15.06 15.43
N ARG A 104 -16.49 15.05 14.16
CA ARG A 104 -17.13 13.90 13.53
C ARG A 104 -16.08 13.02 12.85
N LEU A 105 -16.08 11.74 13.19
CA LEU A 105 -15.29 10.72 12.50
C LEU A 105 -16.25 9.87 11.69
N GLN A 106 -15.97 9.71 10.40
CA GLN A 106 -16.69 8.81 9.51
C GLN A 106 -15.70 7.79 8.94
N ALA A 107 -16.17 6.57 8.69
CA ALA A 107 -15.33 5.60 7.99
C ALA A 107 -15.01 6.13 6.59
N ALA A 108 -13.74 6.20 6.26
CA ALA A 108 -13.28 6.54 4.92
C ALA A 108 -13.78 5.50 3.91
N ALA A 109 -14.08 5.94 2.68
CA ALA A 109 -14.54 5.04 1.62
C ALA A 109 -13.50 3.95 1.28
N GLN A 110 -12.22 4.27 1.46
CA GLN A 110 -11.10 3.36 1.27
C GLN A 110 -10.02 3.63 2.33
N ALA A 111 -9.18 2.63 2.60
CA ALA A 111 -7.98 2.80 3.39
C ALA A 111 -7.03 3.80 2.72
N MET A 112 -6.66 4.86 3.44
CA MET A 112 -5.77 5.91 2.94
C MET A 112 -4.47 5.96 3.74
N GLN A 113 -3.46 6.67 3.26
CA GLN A 113 -2.25 6.95 4.04
C GLN A 113 -2.58 7.63 5.39
N SER A 114 -3.68 8.39 5.45
CA SER A 114 -4.20 9.03 6.67
C SER A 114 -4.96 8.08 7.61
N GLY A 115 -5.14 6.81 7.25
CA GLY A 115 -5.85 5.81 8.05
C GLY A 115 -7.25 5.49 7.52
N LEU A 116 -8.18 5.21 8.45
CA LEU A 116 -9.53 4.69 8.16
C LEU A 116 -10.65 5.70 8.39
N ASP A 117 -10.32 6.93 8.78
CA ASP A 117 -11.31 7.92 9.19
C ASP A 117 -11.22 9.19 8.33
N ASP A 118 -12.38 9.64 7.86
CA ASP A 118 -12.60 11.00 7.41
C ASP A 118 -13.05 11.85 8.60
N ILE A 119 -12.34 12.95 8.84
CA ILE A 119 -12.53 13.81 10.00
C ILE A 119 -13.20 15.11 9.57
N GLY A 120 -14.33 15.44 10.19
CA GLY A 120 -15.03 16.70 10.02
C GLY A 120 -15.14 17.47 11.33
N PHE A 121 -14.87 18.77 11.29
CA PHE A 121 -15.09 19.67 12.42
C PHE A 121 -16.38 20.47 12.20
N LEU A 122 -17.32 20.32 13.13
CA LEU A 122 -18.64 20.93 13.05
C LEU A 122 -18.86 21.85 14.23
N VAL A 123 -19.53 22.98 13.97
CA VAL A 123 -19.84 23.99 14.98
C VAL A 123 -21.28 24.45 14.87
N ALA A 124 -21.89 24.71 16.02
CA ALA A 124 -23.18 25.35 16.18
C ALA A 124 -22.97 26.60 17.07
N GLY A 125 -23.33 27.78 16.58
CA GLY A 125 -23.04 29.04 17.28
C GLY A 125 -23.90 29.31 18.52
N HIS A 126 -25.08 28.71 18.57
CA HIS A 126 -26.07 28.90 19.62
C HIS A 126 -26.99 27.68 19.73
N ALA A 127 -27.68 27.57 20.87
CA ALA A 127 -28.52 26.42 21.18
C ALA A 127 -29.61 26.21 20.11
N GLY A 128 -29.87 24.94 19.78
CA GLY A 128 -30.90 24.55 18.83
C GLY A 128 -30.50 24.65 17.35
N THR A 129 -29.27 25.08 17.02
CA THR A 129 -28.79 25.02 15.63
C THR A 129 -28.12 23.70 15.29
N THR A 130 -28.40 23.22 14.07
CA THR A 130 -27.70 22.05 13.52
C THR A 130 -26.22 22.37 13.32
N PRO A 131 -25.29 21.58 13.88
CA PRO A 131 -23.86 21.74 13.64
C PRO A 131 -23.53 21.67 12.15
N ARG A 132 -22.73 22.62 11.67
CA ARG A 132 -22.30 22.72 10.28
C ARG A 132 -20.77 22.79 10.22
N PRO A 133 -20.15 22.42 9.08
CA PRO A 133 -18.70 22.51 8.94
C PRO A 133 -18.18 23.89 9.31
N VAL A 134 -17.11 23.97 10.10
CA VAL A 134 -16.53 25.24 10.60
C VAL A 134 -16.33 26.24 9.45
N ALA A 135 -15.85 25.78 8.30
CA ALA A 135 -15.63 26.60 7.11
C ALA A 135 -16.90 27.25 6.53
N LYS A 136 -18.10 26.73 6.86
CA LYS A 136 -19.39 27.20 6.35
C LYS A 136 -20.19 28.04 7.35
N VAL A 137 -19.76 28.11 8.61
CA VAL A 137 -20.55 28.78 9.68
C VAL A 137 -20.07 30.19 9.95
N ALA A 138 -18.79 30.48 9.73
CA ALA A 138 -18.23 31.70 10.25
C ALA A 138 -18.24 32.86 9.25
N SER A 139 -18.95 33.92 9.62
CA SER A 139 -18.58 35.29 9.27
C SER A 139 -17.17 35.58 9.85
N GLY A 140 -16.34 36.38 9.17
CA GLY A 140 -14.92 36.56 9.52
C GLY A 140 -14.62 36.89 10.99
N GLY A 141 -15.57 37.49 11.72
CA GLY A 141 -15.45 37.79 13.16
C GLY A 141 -15.69 36.60 14.11
N GLU A 142 -16.44 35.57 13.70
CA GLU A 142 -16.70 34.37 14.52
C GLU A 142 -15.59 33.33 14.36
N LEU A 143 -14.99 33.22 13.17
CA LEU A 143 -13.81 32.38 12.93
C LEU A 143 -12.62 32.86 13.75
N SER A 144 -12.43 34.18 13.85
CA SER A 144 -11.35 34.79 14.65
C SER A 144 -11.44 34.52 16.15
N ARG A 145 -12.58 34.04 16.65
CA ARG A 145 -12.77 33.66 18.06
C ARG A 145 -12.51 32.17 18.30
N LEU A 146 -12.55 31.37 17.24
CA LEU A 146 -12.34 29.91 17.29
C LEU A 146 -10.92 29.50 16.86
N ALA A 147 -10.26 30.30 16.02
CA ALA A 147 -8.86 30.14 15.59
C ALA A 147 -7.89 30.58 16.68
#